data_AF-A0A7S2X9J1-F1
#
_entry.id   AF-A0A7S2X9J1-F1
#
_cell.length_a   1.000
_cell.length_b   1.000
_cell.length_c   1.000
_cell.angle_alpha   90.00
_cell.angle_beta   90.00
_cell.angle_gamma   90.00
#
_symmetry.space_group_name_H-M   'P 1'
#
loop_
_entity.id
_entity.type
_entity.pdbx_description
1 polymer ?
#
loop_
_entity_poly.entity_id
_entity_poly.type
_entity_poly.pdbx_seq_one_letter_code
_entity_poly.pdbx_strand_id
1 'polypeptide(L)'
;KYGSPSSSDADAIKIAKAVQLDPEVALMENGYQTAVGERGSRLSGGQRQRATIGRALLKDPEILICDEVTSALDVGTEGRLMEQLKELRKGKTTILIAH
;
A
#
# COMPACT_ATOMS: atom_id res chain seq x y z
N LYS A 1 -1.49 -5.85 -7.94
CA LYS A 1 -2.27 -6.97 -8.53
C LYS A 1 -2.20 -8.27 -7.72
N TYR A 2 -1.08 -8.68 -7.10
CA TYR A 2 -1.03 -9.94 -6.34
C TYR A 2 -2.13 -10.09 -5.26
N GLY A 3 -2.57 -9.00 -4.63
CA GLY A 3 -3.68 -9.01 -3.65
C GLY A 3 -5.04 -9.40 -4.22
N SER A 4 -5.25 -9.21 -5.53
CA SER A 4 -6.42 -9.63 -6.28
C SER A 4 -6.00 -9.80 -7.75
N PRO A 5 -5.57 -11.00 -8.19
CA PRO A 5 -5.02 -11.21 -9.53
C PRO A 5 -5.97 -10.83 -10.67
N SER A 6 -7.28 -10.87 -10.41
CA SER A 6 -8.34 -10.45 -11.33
C SER A 6 -8.59 -8.94 -11.36
N SER A 7 -7.92 -8.15 -10.54
CA SER A 7 -8.11 -6.69 -10.53
C SER A 7 -7.64 -6.05 -11.83
N SER A 8 -8.29 -4.96 -12.23
CA SER A 8 -7.80 -4.16 -13.36
C SER A 8 -6.51 -3.42 -13.00
N ASP A 9 -5.79 -2.93 -14.00
CA ASP A 9 -4.65 -2.03 -13.76
C ASP A 9 -5.11 -0.70 -13.15
N ALA A 10 -6.29 -0.23 -13.52
CA ALA A 10 -6.89 0.97 -12.94
C ALA A 10 -7.12 0.82 -11.43
N ASP A 11 -7.58 -0.34 -10.97
CA ASP A 11 -7.74 -0.62 -9.54
C ASP A 11 -6.39 -0.64 -8.82
N ALA A 12 -5.38 -1.28 -9.42
CA ALA A 12 -4.04 -1.32 -8.86
C ALA A 12 -3.42 0.09 -8.72
N ILE A 13 -3.60 0.94 -9.74
CA ILE A 13 -3.15 2.34 -9.73
C ILE A 13 -3.92 3.16 -8.70
N LYS A 14 -5.25 2.99 -8.61
CA LYS A 14 -6.07 3.66 -7.59
C LYS A 14 -5.58 3.33 -6.19
N ILE A 15 -5.28 2.07 -5.92
CA ILE A 15 -4.73 1.64 -4.64
C ILE A 15 -3.31 2.17 -4.42
N ALA A 16 -2.44 2.13 -5.43
CA ALA A 16 -1.10 2.69 -5.35
C ALA A 16 -1.11 4.19 -4.99
N LYS A 17 -2.07 4.95 -5.51
CA LYS A 17 -2.31 6.34 -5.11
C LYS A 17 -2.76 6.45 -3.66
N ALA A 18 -3.72 5.64 -3.24
CA ALA A 18 -4.23 5.64 -1.88
C ALA A 18 -3.14 5.31 -0.84
N VAL A 19 -2.19 4.45 -1.19
CA VAL A 19 -1.03 4.12 -0.34
C VAL A 19 0.20 4.95 -0.62
N GLN A 20 0.08 6.11 -1.28
CA GLN A 20 1.18 7.08 -1.48
C GLN A 20 2.40 6.50 -2.23
N LEU A 21 2.20 5.50 -3.10
CA LEU A 21 3.26 4.89 -3.91
C LEU A 21 3.32 5.42 -5.34
N ASP A 22 2.20 5.89 -5.89
CA ASP A 22 2.11 6.33 -7.30
C ASP A 22 3.19 7.36 -7.69
N PRO A 23 3.50 8.41 -6.89
CA PRO A 23 4.56 9.36 -7.23
C PRO A 23 5.95 8.72 -7.28
N GLU A 24 6.24 7.76 -6.40
CA GLU A 24 7.54 7.08 -6.38
C GLU A 24 7.67 6.11 -7.55
N VAL A 25 6.58 5.41 -7.89
CA VAL A 25 6.53 4.53 -9.05
C VAL A 25 6.72 5.33 -10.33
N ALA A 26 6.14 6.53 -10.44
CA ALA A 26 6.31 7.41 -11.60
C ALA A 26 7.76 7.87 -11.83
N LEU A 27 8.60 7.85 -10.79
CA LEU A 27 10.03 8.17 -10.87
C LEU A 27 10.91 6.96 -11.23
N MET A 28 10.35 5.76 -11.28
CA MET A 28 11.09 4.55 -11.66
C MET A 28 11.22 4.45 -13.19
N GLU A 29 12.35 3.94 -13.66
CA GLU A 29 12.67 3.80 -15.09
C GLU A 29 11.56 3.14 -15.91
N ASN A 30 10.89 2.12 -15.35
CA ASN A 30 9.84 1.36 -16.03
C ASN A 30 8.46 1.53 -15.38
N GLY A 31 8.28 2.56 -14.54
CA GLY A 31 7.02 2.80 -13.84
C GLY A 31 6.51 1.56 -13.08
N TYR A 32 5.24 1.23 -13.25
CA TYR A 32 4.60 0.05 -12.65
C TYR A 32 5.15 -1.30 -13.16
N GLN A 33 5.91 -1.31 -14.26
CA GLN A 33 6.58 -2.50 -14.79
C GLN A 33 8.00 -2.68 -14.23
N THR A 34 8.42 -1.81 -13.31
CA THR A 34 9.75 -1.89 -12.70
C THR A 34 9.93 -3.18 -11.92
N ALA A 35 10.97 -3.95 -12.27
CA ALA A 35 11.36 -5.13 -11.52
C ALA A 35 11.96 -4.73 -10.16
N VAL A 36 11.29 -5.13 -9.08
CA VAL A 36 11.65 -4.76 -7.69
C VAL A 36 12.65 -5.71 -7.02
N GLY A 37 13.12 -6.74 -7.75
CA GLY A 37 14.03 -7.77 -7.22
C GLY A 37 13.35 -8.78 -6.29
N GLU A 38 14.12 -9.77 -5.85
CA GLU A 38 13.62 -10.81 -4.94
C GLU A 38 13.10 -10.17 -3.64
N ARG A 39 11.87 -10.53 -3.24
CA ARG A 39 11.20 -10.00 -2.04
C ARG A 39 11.17 -8.45 -1.99
N GLY A 40 11.23 -7.77 -3.14
CA GLY A 40 11.23 -6.31 -3.20
C GLY A 40 12.54 -5.67 -2.71
N SER A 41 13.67 -6.35 -2.85
CA SER A 41 14.98 -5.89 -2.38
C SER A 41 15.42 -4.52 -2.92
N ARG A 42 14.88 -4.08 -4.06
CA ARG A 42 15.16 -2.76 -4.66
C ARG A 42 14.27 -1.62 -4.14
N LEU A 43 13.30 -1.92 -3.28
CA LEU A 43 12.43 -0.92 -2.67
C LEU A 43 12.99 -0.48 -1.31
N SER A 44 12.69 0.74 -0.88
CA SER A 44 12.92 1.16 0.50
C SER A 44 12.02 0.39 1.48
N GLY A 45 12.33 0.44 2.78
CA GLY A 45 11.48 -0.19 3.81
C GLY A 45 10.04 0.31 3.75
N GLY A 46 9.86 1.64 3.72
CA GLY A 46 8.55 2.26 3.60
C GLY A 46 7.83 1.94 2.30
N GLN A 47 8.54 1.86 1.17
CA GLN A 47 7.94 1.45 -0.11
C GLN A 47 7.41 0.01 -0.06
N ARG A 48 8.18 -0.93 0.50
CA ARG A 48 7.72 -2.32 0.68
C ARG A 48 6.51 -2.40 1.60
N GLN A 49 6.50 -1.62 2.67
CA GLN A 49 5.38 -1.60 3.62
C GLN A 49 4.11 -1.05 2.96
N ARG A 50 4.18 0.11 2.29
CA ARG A 50 3.06 0.67 1.53
C ARG A 50 2.57 -0.25 0.42
N ALA A 51 3.47 -0.97 -0.25
CA ALA A 51 3.10 -1.97 -1.26
C ALA A 51 2.34 -3.15 -0.64
N THR A 52 2.71 -3.55 0.58
CA THR A 52 2.05 -4.63 1.34
C THR A 52 0.65 -4.22 1.77
N ILE A 53 0.49 -2.99 2.26
CA ILE A 53 -0.81 -2.40 2.59
C ILE A 53 -1.69 -2.31 1.34
N GLY A 54 -1.13 -1.85 0.22
CA GLY A 54 -1.83 -1.80 -1.06
C GLY A 54 -2.31 -3.18 -1.51
N ARG A 55 -1.52 -4.24 -1.31
CA ARG A 55 -1.97 -5.61 -1.60
C ARG A 55 -3.16 -6.03 -0.73
N ALA A 56 -3.16 -5.68 0.56
CA ALA A 56 -4.28 -5.97 1.44
C ALA A 56 -5.54 -5.21 1.04
N LEU A 57 -5.42 -3.92 0.71
CA LEU A 57 -6.55 -3.07 0.31
C LEU A 57 -7.14 -3.47 -1.05
N LEU A 58 -6.29 -3.86 -2.01
CA LEU A 58 -6.74 -4.31 -3.33
C LEU A 58 -7.60 -5.58 -3.27
N LYS A 59 -7.45 -6.39 -2.20
CA LYS A 59 -8.31 -7.55 -1.93
C LYS A 59 -9.72 -7.16 -1.49
N ASP A 60 -9.92 -5.92 -1.07
CA ASP A 60 -11.17 -5.38 -0.55
C ASP A 60 -11.79 -6.22 0.60
N PRO A 61 -11.04 -6.57 1.66
CA PRO A 61 -11.52 -7.49 2.68
C PRO A 61 -12.60 -6.89 3.58
N GLU A 62 -13.46 -7.72 4.18
CA GLU A 62 -14.42 -7.29 5.23
C GLU A 62 -13.75 -7.00 6.56
N ILE A 63 -12.65 -7.72 6.85
CA ILE A 63 -11.83 -7.57 8.06
C ILE A 63 -10.41 -7.20 7.65
N LEU A 64 -9.93 -6.06 8.15
CA LEU A 64 -8.58 -5.57 7.96
C LEU A 64 -7.82 -5.63 9.30
N ILE A 65 -6.69 -6.36 9.31
CA ILE A 65 -5.78 -6.42 10.45
C ILE A 65 -4.49 -5.71 10.04
N CYS A 66 -4.16 -4.66 10.76
CA CYS A 66 -2.98 -3.84 10.53
C CYS A 66 -2.07 -3.95 11.75
N ASP A 67 -1.02 -4.76 11.63
CA ASP A 67 -0.01 -4.97 12.67
C ASP A 67 1.25 -4.13 12.37
N GLU A 68 1.47 -3.07 13.15
CA GLU A 68 2.60 -2.13 13.04
C GLU A 68 2.88 -1.65 11.60
N VAL A 69 1.82 -1.41 10.82
CA VAL A 69 1.91 -1.14 9.37
C VAL A 69 2.50 0.23 9.01
N THR A 70 2.92 1.01 9.99
CA THR A 70 3.55 2.33 9.78
C THR A 70 5.00 2.41 10.28
N SER A 71 5.54 1.33 10.86
CA SER A 71 6.86 1.31 11.52
C SER A 71 8.06 1.69 10.65
N ALA A 72 7.99 1.54 9.32
CA ALA A 72 9.08 1.90 8.41
C ALA A 72 8.78 3.19 7.61
N LEU A 73 7.83 4.01 8.05
CA LEU A 73 7.44 5.26 7.41
C LEU A 73 7.98 6.46 8.17
N ASP A 74 8.28 7.54 7.44
CA ASP A 74 8.48 8.85 8.06
C ASP A 74 7.13 9.43 8.54
N VAL A 75 7.19 10.30 9.54
CA VAL A 75 6.00 10.91 10.20
C VAL A 75 5.04 11.55 9.19
N GLY A 76 5.58 12.21 8.15
CA GLY A 76 4.76 12.87 7.14
C GLY A 76 3.98 11.87 6.29
N THR A 77 4.66 10.81 5.83
CA THR A 77 4.01 9.76 5.04
C THR A 77 3.06 8.91 5.87
N GLU A 78 3.39 8.64 7.13
CA GLU A 78 2.50 7.95 8.07
C GLU A 78 1.18 8.70 8.23
N GLY A 79 1.23 10.00 8.53
CA GLY A 79 0.01 10.81 8.72
C GLY A 79 -0.91 10.79 7.49
N ARG A 80 -0.33 10.98 6.29
CA ARG A 80 -1.09 10.91 5.03
C ARG A 80 -1.70 9.53 4.78
N LEU A 81 -0.93 8.47 5.05
CA LEU A 81 -1.41 7.10 4.87
C LEU A 81 -2.55 6.77 5.84
N MET A 82 -2.44 7.18 7.10
CA MET A 82 -3.49 6.98 8.11
C MET A 82 -4.79 7.70 7.75
N GLU A 83 -4.70 8.92 7.21
CA GLU A 83 -5.87 9.65 6.71
C GLU A 83 -6.54 8.92 5.55
N GLN A 84 -5.77 8.42 4.58
CA GLN A 84 -6.31 7.61 3.48
C GLN A 84 -6.93 6.30 3.97
N LEU A 85 -6.26 5.61 4.91
CA LEU A 85 -6.78 4.38 5.51
C LEU A 85 -8.10 4.60 6.26
N LYS A 86 -8.30 5.76 6.88
CA LYS A 86 -9.55 6.11 7.56
C LYS A 86 -10.74 6.12 6.61
N GLU A 87 -10.54 6.57 5.37
CA GLU A 87 -11.57 6.55 4.33
C GLU A 87 -11.77 5.14 3.76
N LEU A 88 -10.68 4.44 3.46
CA LEU A 88 -10.71 3.10 2.85
C LEU A 88 -11.31 2.03 3.76
N ARG A 89 -11.26 2.22 5.08
CA ARG A 89 -11.83 1.29 6.05
C ARG A 89 -13.31 1.51 6.36
N LYS A 90 -13.96 2.52 5.78
CA LYS A 90 -15.39 2.77 6.03
C LYS A 90 -16.21 1.53 5.65
N GLY A 91 -17.07 1.09 6.57
CA GLY A 91 -17.89 -0.12 6.39
C GLY A 91 -17.13 -1.44 6.56
N LYS A 92 -15.87 -1.41 7.02
CA LYS A 92 -15.05 -2.61 7.26
C LYS A 92 -14.66 -2.72 8.72
N THR A 93 -14.57 -3.94 9.24
CA THR A 93 -14.01 -4.19 10.57
C THR A 93 -12.50 -4.01 10.50
N THR A 94 -11.93 -3.12 11.31
CA THR A 94 -10.49 -2.84 11.30
C THR A 94 -9.89 -2.98 12.69
N ILE A 95 -8.84 -3.78 12.79
CA ILE A 95 -7.98 -3.87 13.98
C ILE A 95 -6.64 -3.23 13.62
N LEU A 96 -6.26 -2.19 14.36
CA LEU A 96 -5.01 -1.48 14.17
C LEU A 96 -4.16 -1.60 15.44
N ILE A 97 -2.96 -2.12 15.28
CA ILE A 97 -1.93 -2.23 16.31
C ILE A 97 -0.83 -1.23 15.93
N ALA A 98 -0.58 -0.28 16.82
CA ALA A 98 0.41 0.78 16.67
C ALA A 98 1.16 0.97 17.99
N HIS A 99 2.39 1.49 17.91
CA HIS A 99 3.23 1.83 19.05
C HIS A 99 2.88 3.19 19.66
#